data_AF-A0A7J4ZZ70-F1
#
_entry.id   AF-A0A7J4ZZ70-F1
#
_cell.length_a   1.000
_cell.length_b   1.000
_cell.length_c   1.000
_cell.angle_alpha   90.00
_cell.angle_beta   90.00
_cell.angle_gamma   90.00
#
_symmetry.space_group_name_H-M   'P 1'
#
loop_
_entity.id
_entity.type
_entity.pdbx_description
1 polymer ?
#
loop_
_entity_poly.entity_id
_entity_poly.type
_entity_poly.pdbx_seq_one_letter_code
_entity_poly.pdbx_strand_id
1 'polypeptide(L)'
;MTDLVDGVRVPSVEEEARFWALIEAAWERLGDEPAALRRALPTRDPAAGDEGLYAIDAWLDRFLDNLRQLAEGLSSRELTDLDRVLERKLHDIDRADVHEVTDGSDDGFLYSRGHIVALGRDFYEAVHADPTVALPDTAYEAMCYFFARLHRERFGAWPETGSGISRESCTNPAGWSA
;
A
#
# COMPACT_ATOMS: atom_id res chain seq x y z
N MET A 1 -13.09 -10.29 18.38
CA MET A 1 -13.55 -11.52 17.69
C MET A 1 -12.51 -11.79 16.62
N THR A 2 -11.94 -12.99 16.54
CA THR A 2 -10.93 -13.29 15.51
C THR A 2 -11.66 -13.63 14.23
N ASP A 3 -11.58 -12.76 13.22
CA ASP A 3 -12.21 -13.01 11.93
C ASP A 3 -11.35 -14.00 11.14
N LEU A 4 -11.78 -15.26 11.16
CA LEU A 4 -11.16 -16.36 10.42
C LEU A 4 -12.08 -16.75 9.27
N VAL A 5 -11.55 -16.81 8.05
CA VAL A 5 -12.21 -17.39 6.88
C VAL A 5 -11.38 -18.61 6.47
N ASP A 6 -11.98 -19.80 6.50
CA ASP A 6 -11.30 -21.07 6.17
C ASP A 6 -9.99 -21.33 6.95
N GLY A 7 -9.90 -20.83 8.20
CA GLY A 7 -8.71 -20.96 9.05
C GLY A 7 -7.63 -19.90 8.80
N VAL A 8 -7.85 -19.00 7.85
CA VAL A 8 -6.97 -17.87 7.52
C VAL A 8 -7.46 -16.61 8.24
N ARG A 9 -6.53 -15.83 8.82
CA ARG A 9 -6.88 -14.55 9.44
C ARG A 9 -7.03 -13.46 8.38
N VAL A 10 -8.20 -12.85 8.34
CA VAL A 10 -8.49 -11.68 7.49
C VAL A 10 -8.46 -10.40 8.33
N PRO A 11 -8.07 -9.25 7.74
CA PRO A 11 -8.20 -7.97 8.42
C PRO A 11 -9.66 -7.65 8.76
N SER A 12 -9.91 -7.09 9.95
CA SER A 12 -11.22 -6.53 10.27
C SER A 12 -11.40 -5.13 9.65
N VAL A 13 -12.65 -4.66 9.59
CA VAL A 13 -12.97 -3.31 9.11
C VAL A 13 -12.28 -2.23 9.98
N GLU A 14 -12.18 -2.44 11.29
CA GLU A 14 -11.50 -1.53 12.20
C GLU A 14 -9.98 -1.55 12.02
N GLU A 15 -9.39 -2.74 11.78
CA GLU A 15 -7.97 -2.87 11.46
C GLU A 15 -7.64 -2.11 10.15
N GLU A 16 -8.48 -2.26 9.13
CA GLU A 16 -8.34 -1.53 7.87
C GLU A 16 -8.55 -0.02 8.03
N ALA A 17 -9.58 0.42 8.75
CA ALA A 17 -9.83 1.83 9.00
C ALA A 17 -8.65 2.50 9.74
N ARG A 18 -8.06 1.78 10.71
CA ARG A 18 -6.88 2.25 11.44
C ARG A 18 -5.66 2.35 10.53
N PHE A 19 -5.44 1.39 9.64
CA PHE A 19 -4.36 1.42 8.66
C PHE A 19 -4.44 2.66 7.77
N TRP A 20 -5.60 2.91 7.17
CA TRP A 20 -5.77 4.09 6.31
C TRP A 20 -5.67 5.42 7.06
N ALA A 21 -6.22 5.49 8.27
CA ALA A 21 -6.09 6.68 9.12
C ALA A 21 -4.62 6.98 9.47
N LEU A 22 -3.79 5.96 9.65
CA LEU A 22 -2.37 6.12 9.94
C LEU A 22 -1.60 6.66 8.73
N ILE A 23 -1.89 6.14 7.53
CA ILE A 23 -1.32 6.65 6.27
C ILE A 23 -1.72 8.11 6.07
N GLU A 24 -3.00 8.45 6.26
CA GLU A 24 -3.47 9.82 6.08
C GLU A 24 -2.82 10.78 7.09
N ALA A 25 -2.74 10.39 8.36
CA ALA A 25 -2.07 11.20 9.39
C ALA A 25 -0.57 11.42 9.10
N ALA A 26 0.10 10.48 8.42
CA ALA A 26 1.50 10.65 8.01
C ALA A 26 1.64 11.70 6.89
N TRP A 27 0.69 11.74 5.96
CA TRP A 27 0.63 12.74 4.89
C TRP A 27 0.19 14.12 5.37
N GLU A 28 -0.79 14.21 6.27
CA GLU A 28 -1.27 15.49 6.83
C GLU A 28 -0.13 16.32 7.44
N ARG A 29 0.88 15.66 8.02
CA ARG A 29 2.07 16.29 8.58
C ARG A 29 2.97 17.00 7.55
N LEU A 30 2.78 16.74 6.25
CA LEU A 30 3.58 17.35 5.17
C LEU A 30 2.93 18.59 4.55
N GLY A 31 1.68 18.91 4.92
CA GLY A 31 0.98 20.13 4.51
C GLY A 31 0.28 20.04 3.15
N ASP A 32 -0.13 21.22 2.65
CA ASP A 32 -1.14 21.33 1.60
C ASP A 32 -0.66 20.88 0.20
N GLU A 33 0.63 21.03 -0.10
CA GLU A 33 1.18 20.71 -1.43
C GLU A 33 1.09 19.22 -1.77
N PRO A 34 1.67 18.29 -0.98
CA PRO A 34 1.48 16.86 -1.24
C PRO A 34 0.03 16.40 -1.11
N ALA A 35 -0.78 17.06 -0.27
CA ALA A 35 -2.20 16.79 -0.18
C ALA A 35 -2.94 17.15 -1.48
N ALA A 36 -2.61 18.27 -2.12
CA ALA A 36 -3.18 18.67 -3.40
C ALA A 36 -2.76 17.72 -4.53
N LEU A 37 -1.48 17.32 -4.56
CA LEU A 37 -0.98 16.33 -5.52
C LEU A 37 -1.74 15.00 -5.39
N ARG A 38 -1.85 14.45 -4.18
CA ARG A 38 -2.57 13.18 -3.94
C ARG A 38 -4.04 13.26 -4.32
N ARG A 39 -4.74 14.37 -4.01
CA ARG A 39 -6.16 14.54 -4.37
C ARG A 39 -6.42 14.61 -5.87
N ALA A 40 -5.43 15.00 -6.66
CA ALA A 40 -5.56 15.06 -8.12
C ALA A 40 -5.44 13.68 -8.79
N LEU A 41 -4.76 12.72 -8.14
CA LEU A 41 -4.44 11.42 -8.74
C LEU A 41 -5.69 10.58 -9.09
N PRO A 42 -6.71 10.43 -8.23
CA PRO A 42 -7.89 9.61 -8.53
C PRO A 42 -8.72 10.11 -9.72
N THR A 43 -8.63 11.40 -10.04
CA THR A 43 -9.41 12.05 -11.11
C THR A 43 -8.54 12.46 -12.29
N ARG A 44 -7.31 11.95 -12.38
CA ARG A 44 -6.40 12.29 -13.47
C ARG A 44 -6.96 11.77 -14.79
N ASP A 45 -6.62 12.47 -15.88
CA ASP A 45 -6.86 11.98 -17.24
C ASP A 45 -5.60 11.21 -17.69
N PRO A 46 -5.65 9.89 -17.89
CA PRO A 46 -4.51 9.13 -18.38
C PRO A 46 -4.01 9.55 -19.77
N ALA A 47 -4.80 10.31 -20.54
CA ALA A 47 -4.40 10.85 -21.83
C ALA A 47 -3.78 12.26 -21.74
N ALA A 48 -3.94 12.95 -20.61
CA ALA A 48 -3.27 14.22 -20.34
C ALA A 48 -1.86 13.88 -19.80
N GLY A 49 -0.83 14.15 -20.60
CA GLY A 49 0.54 13.67 -20.36
C GLY A 49 1.11 13.88 -18.96
N ASP A 50 2.20 13.18 -18.66
CA ASP A 50 2.64 12.89 -17.30
C ASP A 50 3.37 14.02 -16.56
N GLU A 51 3.36 15.24 -17.09
CA GLU A 51 4.05 16.39 -16.49
C GLU A 51 3.44 16.72 -15.12
N GLY A 52 4.19 16.43 -14.05
CA GLY A 52 3.82 16.69 -12.66
C GLY A 52 3.21 15.51 -11.91
N LEU A 53 2.93 14.37 -12.57
CA LEU A 53 2.38 13.17 -11.90
C LEU A 53 3.33 12.62 -10.83
N TYR A 54 4.63 12.67 -11.11
CA TYR A 54 5.69 12.19 -10.22
C TYR A 54 6.17 13.23 -9.20
N ALA A 55 5.55 14.43 -9.16
CA ALA A 55 5.93 15.45 -8.17
C ALA A 55 5.71 14.96 -6.73
N ILE A 56 4.80 14.00 -6.53
CA ILE A 56 4.54 13.38 -5.23
C ILE A 56 5.73 12.56 -4.73
N ASP A 57 6.58 12.04 -5.61
CA ASP A 57 7.70 11.16 -5.26
C ASP A 57 8.75 11.89 -4.40
N ALA A 58 8.89 13.20 -4.59
CA ALA A 58 9.76 14.06 -3.78
C ALA A 58 9.37 14.12 -2.29
N TRP A 59 8.19 13.62 -1.93
CA TRP A 59 7.64 13.64 -0.58
C TRP A 59 7.63 12.28 0.11
N LEU A 60 7.84 11.18 -0.64
CA LEU A 60 7.66 9.82 -0.15
C LEU A 60 8.56 9.50 1.06
N ASP A 61 9.83 9.90 1.03
CA ASP A 61 10.75 9.66 2.14
C ASP A 61 10.29 10.35 3.44
N ARG A 62 9.83 11.61 3.34
CA ARG A 62 9.30 12.35 4.49
C ARG A 62 7.98 11.76 4.98
N PHE A 63 7.17 11.23 4.07
CA PHE A 63 5.95 10.51 4.42
C PHE A 63 6.29 9.25 5.25
N LEU A 64 7.28 8.46 4.83
CA LEU A 64 7.70 7.28 5.60
C LEU A 64 8.28 7.65 6.96
N ASP A 65 9.05 8.73 7.06
CA ASP A 65 9.55 9.22 8.35
C ASP A 65 8.40 9.57 9.30
N ASN A 66 7.36 10.24 8.79
CA ASN A 66 6.15 10.54 9.57
C ASN A 66 5.39 9.27 9.97
N LEU A 67 5.22 8.34 9.03
CA LEU A 67 4.56 7.06 9.28
C LEU A 67 5.30 6.27 10.36
N ARG A 68 6.64 6.28 10.33
CA ARG A 68 7.49 5.66 11.35
C ARG A 68 7.27 6.27 12.71
N GLN A 69 7.32 7.59 12.82
CA GLN A 69 7.07 8.28 14.10
C GLN A 69 5.69 7.97 14.68
N LEU A 70 4.67 7.82 13.83
CA LEU A 70 3.32 7.46 14.25
C LEU A 70 3.20 5.99 14.68
N ALA A 71 3.97 5.10 14.05
CA ALA A 71 3.91 3.65 14.28
C ALA A 71 4.91 3.14 15.36
N GLU A 72 5.96 3.89 15.67
CA GLU A 72 7.04 3.48 16.60
C GLU A 72 6.55 3.30 18.04
N GLY A 73 5.41 3.87 18.43
CA GLY A 73 4.82 3.63 19.75
C GLY A 73 4.01 2.33 19.87
N LEU A 74 3.67 1.69 18.75
CA LEU A 74 2.67 0.63 18.71
C LEU A 74 3.18 -0.69 19.30
N SER A 75 2.27 -1.54 19.78
CA SER A 75 2.63 -2.88 20.24
C SER A 75 2.97 -3.82 19.07
N SER A 76 3.63 -4.94 19.37
CA SER A 76 3.90 -6.01 18.39
C SER A 76 2.62 -6.50 17.71
N ARG A 77 1.53 -6.65 18.47
CA ARG A 77 0.22 -7.03 17.93
C ARG A 77 -0.31 -5.98 16.95
N GLU A 78 -0.27 -4.71 17.31
CA GLU A 78 -0.79 -3.64 16.45
C GLU A 78 0.00 -3.51 15.15
N LEU A 79 1.34 -3.64 15.19
CA LEU A 79 2.15 -3.68 13.97
C LEU A 79 1.87 -4.92 13.13
N THR A 80 1.62 -6.07 13.75
CA THR A 80 1.21 -7.30 13.04
C THR A 80 -0.15 -7.14 12.38
N ASP A 81 -1.10 -6.50 13.06
CA ASP A 81 -2.43 -6.24 12.51
C ASP A 81 -2.36 -5.25 11.34
N LEU A 82 -1.55 -4.20 11.41
CA LEU A 82 -1.28 -3.27 10.30
C LEU A 82 -0.58 -3.96 9.12
N ASP A 83 0.40 -4.82 9.40
CA ASP A 83 1.12 -5.56 8.36
C ASP A 83 0.19 -6.54 7.61
N ARG A 84 -0.76 -7.16 8.31
CA ARG A 84 -1.80 -8.00 7.68
C ARG A 84 -2.69 -7.20 6.74
N VAL A 85 -3.06 -5.97 7.11
CA VAL A 85 -3.84 -5.09 6.22
C VAL A 85 -3.03 -4.76 4.97
N LEU A 86 -1.77 -4.32 5.14
CA LEU A 86 -0.89 -4.00 4.02
C LEU A 86 -0.75 -5.18 3.05
N GLU A 87 -0.45 -6.35 3.59
CA GLU A 87 -0.32 -7.60 2.83
C GLU A 87 -1.59 -7.93 2.04
N ARG A 88 -2.76 -7.81 2.67
CA ARG A 88 -4.05 -7.97 1.97
C ARG A 88 -4.21 -6.94 0.85
N LYS A 89 -3.93 -5.67 1.09
CA LYS A 89 -4.11 -4.62 0.08
C LYS A 89 -3.19 -4.78 -1.12
N LEU A 90 -1.94 -5.19 -0.91
CA LEU A 90 -1.01 -5.52 -2.00
C LEU A 90 -1.50 -6.74 -2.79
N HIS A 91 -2.05 -7.75 -2.12
CA HIS A 91 -2.56 -8.96 -2.77
C HIS A 91 -3.85 -8.71 -3.57
N ASP A 92 -4.73 -7.86 -3.07
CA ASP A 92 -6.00 -7.54 -3.74
C ASP A 92 -5.77 -6.84 -5.10
N ILE A 93 -4.68 -6.07 -5.25
CA ILE A 93 -4.26 -5.46 -6.52
C ILE A 93 -3.15 -6.23 -7.23
N ASP A 94 -2.82 -7.44 -6.79
CA ASP A 94 -1.99 -8.39 -7.55
C ASP A 94 -2.79 -8.96 -8.72
N ARG A 95 -2.96 -8.16 -9.76
CA ARG A 95 -3.84 -8.43 -10.90
C ARG A 95 -3.15 -8.15 -12.22
N ALA A 96 -3.48 -8.95 -13.24
CA ALA A 96 -2.90 -8.84 -14.57
C ALA A 96 -3.19 -7.48 -15.25
N ASP A 97 -4.37 -6.91 -15.04
CA ASP A 97 -4.79 -5.63 -15.61
C ASP A 97 -4.08 -4.42 -14.98
N VAL A 98 -3.82 -4.46 -13.66
CA VAL A 98 -2.99 -3.46 -12.98
C VAL A 98 -1.53 -3.60 -13.42
N HIS A 99 -1.03 -4.83 -13.52
CA HIS A 99 0.32 -5.11 -13.99
C HIS A 99 0.57 -4.53 -15.39
N GLU A 100 -0.37 -4.73 -16.34
CA GLU A 100 -0.28 -4.19 -17.69
C GLU A 100 -0.13 -2.66 -17.75
N VAL A 101 -0.81 -1.93 -16.84
CA VAL A 101 -0.72 -0.46 -16.79
C VAL A 101 0.57 0.02 -16.13
N THR A 102 1.05 -0.69 -15.11
CA THR A 102 2.23 -0.26 -14.34
C THR A 102 3.57 -0.56 -15.01
N ASP A 103 3.58 -1.39 -16.06
CA ASP A 103 4.75 -1.77 -16.90
C ASP A 103 5.98 -2.28 -16.10
N GLY A 104 5.75 -2.82 -14.90
CA GLY A 104 6.80 -3.37 -14.04
C GLY A 104 7.20 -4.79 -14.43
N SER A 105 8.47 -5.17 -14.22
CA SER A 105 8.84 -6.58 -14.05
C SER A 105 8.12 -7.19 -12.83
N ASP A 106 8.14 -8.51 -12.63
CA ASP A 106 7.50 -9.13 -11.45
C ASP A 106 7.88 -8.43 -10.12
N ASP A 107 9.16 -8.12 -9.90
CA ASP A 107 9.62 -7.36 -8.73
C ASP A 107 9.21 -5.87 -8.80
N GLY A 108 9.29 -5.27 -9.99
CA GLY A 108 8.84 -3.90 -10.23
C GLY A 108 7.37 -3.70 -9.88
N PHE A 109 6.53 -4.67 -10.23
CA PHE A 109 5.09 -4.64 -9.98
C PHE A 109 4.75 -4.71 -8.49
N LEU A 110 5.48 -5.52 -7.70
CA LEU A 110 5.33 -5.46 -6.24
C LEU A 110 5.60 -4.04 -5.73
N TYR A 111 6.62 -3.37 -6.26
CA TYR A 111 6.98 -2.03 -5.81
C TYR A 111 5.99 -0.97 -6.30
N SER A 112 5.40 -1.11 -7.50
CA SER A 112 4.30 -0.28 -7.96
C SER A 112 3.08 -0.41 -7.04
N ARG A 113 2.74 -1.62 -6.61
CA ARG A 113 1.67 -1.85 -5.63
C ARG A 113 1.96 -1.18 -4.29
N GLY A 114 3.22 -1.19 -3.84
CA GLY A 114 3.67 -0.44 -2.67
C GLY A 114 3.46 1.07 -2.80
N HIS A 115 3.75 1.62 -3.98
CA HIS A 115 3.53 3.04 -4.29
C HIS A 115 2.04 3.40 -4.25
N ILE A 116 1.19 2.61 -4.90
CA ILE A 116 -0.28 2.80 -4.90
C ILE A 116 -0.83 2.83 -3.48
N VAL A 117 -0.42 1.90 -2.62
CA VAL A 117 -0.88 1.87 -1.21
C VAL A 117 -0.33 3.07 -0.42
N ALA A 118 0.93 3.47 -0.65
CA ALA A 118 1.53 4.62 0.03
C ALA A 118 0.79 5.94 -0.26
N LEU A 119 0.25 6.10 -1.46
CA LEU A 119 -0.55 7.26 -1.85
C LEU A 119 -1.95 7.30 -1.21
N GLY A 120 -2.30 6.27 -0.45
CA GLY A 120 -3.45 6.22 0.43
C GLY A 120 -4.75 5.77 -0.22
N ARG A 121 -5.81 5.77 0.60
CA ARG A 121 -7.05 5.05 0.30
C ARG A 121 -7.71 5.48 -1.01
N ASP A 122 -7.90 6.77 -1.23
CA ASP A 122 -8.66 7.23 -2.40
C ASP A 122 -7.99 6.85 -3.73
N PHE A 123 -6.66 6.92 -3.78
CA PHE A 123 -5.92 6.48 -4.96
C PHE A 123 -5.93 4.95 -5.10
N TYR A 124 -5.73 4.22 -4.00
CA TYR A 124 -5.83 2.76 -3.99
C TYR A 124 -7.18 2.27 -4.51
N GLU A 125 -8.28 2.81 -4.00
CA GLU A 125 -9.64 2.43 -4.42
C GLU A 125 -9.91 2.81 -5.87
N ALA A 126 -9.40 3.95 -6.34
CA ALA A 126 -9.50 4.36 -7.74
C ALA A 126 -8.78 3.38 -8.67
N VAL A 127 -7.55 2.98 -8.34
CA VAL A 127 -6.80 1.97 -9.10
C VAL A 127 -7.47 0.59 -9.04
N HIS A 128 -7.98 0.22 -7.86
CA HIS A 128 -8.67 -1.05 -7.69
C HIS A 128 -9.94 -1.13 -8.57
N ALA A 129 -10.66 -0.02 -8.71
CA ALA A 129 -11.85 0.09 -9.55
C ALA A 129 -11.52 0.22 -11.05
N ASP A 130 -10.49 1.00 -11.39
CA ASP A 130 -10.03 1.26 -12.76
C ASP A 130 -8.49 1.24 -12.81
N PRO A 131 -7.88 0.14 -13.31
CA PRO A 131 -6.43 0.00 -13.40
C PRO A 131 -5.75 1.13 -14.19
N THR A 132 -6.45 1.76 -15.13
CA THR A 132 -5.87 2.82 -15.98
C THR A 132 -5.51 4.09 -15.19
N VAL A 133 -5.97 4.21 -13.95
CA VAL A 133 -5.62 5.28 -13.00
C VAL A 133 -4.23 5.06 -12.37
N ALA A 134 -3.67 3.85 -12.40
CA ALA A 134 -2.33 3.57 -11.85
C ALA A 134 -1.23 4.34 -12.59
N LEU A 135 -0.18 4.77 -11.89
CA LEU A 135 0.94 5.46 -12.51
C LEU A 135 1.97 4.45 -13.05
N PRO A 136 2.36 4.52 -14.34
CA PRO A 136 3.39 3.65 -14.90
C PRO A 136 4.76 3.96 -14.28
N ASP A 137 5.69 3.00 -14.34
CA ASP A 137 7.09 3.17 -13.93
C ASP A 137 7.31 3.66 -12.48
N THR A 138 6.32 3.44 -11.60
CA THR A 138 6.43 3.75 -10.18
C THR A 138 6.92 2.55 -9.39
N ALA A 139 7.79 2.79 -8.41
CA ALA A 139 8.32 1.75 -7.54
C ALA A 139 8.56 2.28 -6.13
N TYR A 140 7.97 1.62 -5.13
CA TYR A 140 8.18 1.97 -3.73
C TYR A 140 8.23 0.75 -2.79
N GLU A 141 9.32 -0.01 -2.88
CA GLU A 141 9.59 -1.22 -2.06
C GLU A 141 9.43 -0.96 -0.55
N ALA A 142 9.88 0.19 -0.08
CA ALA A 142 9.90 0.50 1.34
C ALA A 142 8.51 0.39 1.99
N MET A 143 7.45 0.75 1.26
CA MET A 143 6.08 0.60 1.75
C MET A 143 5.65 -0.86 1.82
N CYS A 144 6.05 -1.72 0.87
CA CYS A 144 5.62 -3.13 0.81
C CYS A 144 5.93 -3.93 2.08
N TYR A 145 6.98 -3.52 2.79
CA TYR A 145 7.51 -4.20 3.97
C TYR A 145 7.56 -3.30 5.20
N PHE A 146 6.93 -2.12 5.17
CA PHE A 146 7.13 -1.10 6.19
C PHE A 146 6.85 -1.60 7.62
N PHE A 147 5.64 -2.11 7.86
CA PHE A 147 5.24 -2.57 9.20
C PHE A 147 5.99 -3.82 9.64
N ALA A 148 6.23 -4.76 8.71
CA ALA A 148 7.05 -5.94 8.98
C ALA A 148 8.49 -5.59 9.39
N ARG A 149 9.13 -4.63 8.69
CA ARG A 149 10.49 -4.15 9.01
C ARG A 149 10.51 -3.45 10.36
N LEU A 150 9.56 -2.55 10.62
CA LEU A 150 9.45 -1.87 11.92
C LEU A 150 9.20 -2.85 13.07
N HIS A 151 8.36 -3.86 12.85
CA HIS A 151 8.13 -4.92 13.83
C HIS A 151 9.42 -5.69 14.13
N ARG A 152 10.16 -6.10 13.09
CA ARG A 152 11.46 -6.79 13.25
C ARG A 152 12.49 -5.93 13.96
N GLU A 153 12.60 -4.66 13.62
CA GLU A 153 13.51 -3.72 14.29
C GLU A 153 13.22 -3.61 15.79
N ARG A 154 11.94 -3.58 16.18
CA ARG A 154 11.54 -3.32 17.56
C ARG A 154 11.41 -4.56 18.45
N PHE A 155 11.03 -5.70 17.86
CA PHE A 155 10.72 -6.93 18.59
C PHE A 155 11.60 -8.11 18.20
N GLY A 156 12.52 -7.93 17.24
CA GLY A 156 13.54 -8.92 16.87
C GLY A 156 13.08 -10.04 15.95
N ALA A 157 11.81 -10.07 15.54
CA ALA A 157 11.24 -11.09 14.67
C ALA A 157 10.31 -10.48 13.62
N TRP A 158 10.11 -11.15 12.49
CA TRP A 158 9.08 -10.77 11.53
C TRP A 158 7.68 -11.07 12.11
N PRO A 159 6.65 -10.28 11.77
CA PRO A 159 5.29 -10.53 12.26
C PRO A 159 4.73 -11.82 11.66
N GLU A 160 3.98 -12.58 12.46
CA GLU A 160 3.19 -13.72 12.00
C GLU A 160 1.76 -13.25 11.73
N THR A 161 1.48 -12.82 10.49
CA THR A 161 0.17 -12.24 10.15
C THR A 161 -0.95 -13.28 10.21
N GLY A 162 -0.64 -14.55 9.93
CA GLY A 162 -1.61 -15.65 9.86
C GLY A 162 -2.53 -15.58 8.64
N SER A 163 -2.18 -14.79 7.63
CA SER A 163 -2.96 -14.58 6.40
C SER A 163 -2.70 -15.66 5.32
N GLY A 164 -1.53 -16.31 5.35
CA GLY A 164 -1.09 -17.20 4.27
C GLY A 164 -0.86 -16.50 2.92
N ILE A 165 -0.91 -15.18 2.87
CA ILE A 165 -0.70 -14.37 1.67
C ILE A 165 0.80 -14.21 1.42
N SER A 166 1.20 -14.32 0.15
CA SER A 166 2.50 -13.86 -0.30
C SER A 166 2.37 -12.42 -0.83
N ARG A 167 3.39 -11.60 -0.60
CA ARG A 167 3.47 -10.26 -1.22
C ARG A 167 3.93 -10.34 -2.68
N GLU A 168 4.66 -11.39 -3.03
CA GLU A 168 5.21 -11.57 -4.38
C GLU A 168 4.12 -11.47 -5.45
N SER A 169 4.52 -10.97 -6.62
CA SER A 169 3.63 -10.81 -7.77
C SER A 169 3.15 -12.17 -8.28
N CYS A 170 1.99 -12.19 -8.92
CA CYS A 170 1.39 -13.40 -9.49
C CYS A 170 0.99 -14.46 -8.44
N THR A 171 0.79 -14.06 -7.18
CA THR A 171 0.42 -14.95 -6.08
C THR A 171 -1.05 -14.86 -5.68
N ASN A 172 -1.84 -13.98 -6.31
CA ASN A 172 -3.30 -13.98 -6.27
C ASN A 172 -3.89 -14.69 -7.50
N PRO A 173 -4.19 -16.01 -7.46
CA PRO A 173 -4.71 -16.72 -8.64
C PRO A 173 -5.96 -16.09 -9.26
N ALA A 174 -6.82 -15.44 -8.46
CA ALA A 174 -8.03 -14.79 -8.95
C ALA A 174 -7.74 -13.52 -9.75
N GLY A 175 -6.65 -12.79 -9.44
CA GLY A 175 -6.24 -11.60 -10.17
C GLY A 175 -5.52 -11.90 -11.49
N TRP A 176 -5.13 -13.15 -11.71
CA TRP A 176 -4.33 -13.60 -12.86
C TRP A 176 -5.03 -14.66 -13.73
N SER A 177 -6.26 -15.03 -13.39
CA SER A 177 -7.10 -15.88 -14.23
C SER A 177 -7.71 -15.05 -15.38
N ALA A 178 -7.34 -15.38 -16.62
CA ALA A 178 -7.93 -14.82 -17.84
C ALA A 178 -9.32 -15.39 -18.16
#